data_AF-A0A840SD94-F1
#
_entry.id   AF-A0A840SD94-F1
#
_cell.length_a   1.000
_cell.length_b   1.000
_cell.length_c   1.000
_cell.angle_alpha   90.00
_cell.angle_beta   90.00
_cell.angle_gamma   90.00
#
_symmetry.space_group_name_H-M   'P 1'
#
loop_
_entity.id
_entity.type
_entity.pdbx_description
1 polymer ?
#
loop_
_entity_poly.entity_id
_entity_poly.type
_entity_poly.pdbx_seq_one_letter_code
_entity_poly.pdbx_strand_id
1 'polypeptide(L)'
;MYLVNVRTHKDNFNVGEQPADQFRLSDPYGHDSDGDNYILNFLQGYYYRTQETKPTLSGAPPRIGYRYVEAVDPKDGKLYRFTGRVEEPWQFDKRYLKGYTRFVLDRRPIEERSAHHGVKFEDISTREEREHWIAGSSLKVIDLESGQVLGERLGYMVDWAQGSRAGARSPWLFAADNACPSFDRGLALRGSQPAFSAQTGQTLDFVEKVLKPIQ
;
A
#
# COMPACT_ATOMS: atom_id res chain seq x y z
N MET A 1 -4.32 7.64 12.60
CA MET A 1 -4.15 8.13 11.22
C MET A 1 -5.36 7.67 10.42
N TYR A 2 -5.82 8.41 9.41
CA TYR A 2 -6.98 8.10 8.59
C TYR A 2 -6.58 7.79 7.15
N LEU A 3 -7.28 6.86 6.52
CA LEU A 3 -7.11 6.52 5.10
C LEU A 3 -8.34 7.06 4.34
N VAL A 4 -8.16 8.15 3.60
CA VAL A 4 -9.18 8.74 2.72
C VAL A 4 -9.03 8.06 1.38
N ASN A 5 -9.85 7.08 1.05
CA ASN A 5 -9.68 6.26 -0.16
C ASN A 5 -8.68 5.13 0.08
N VAL A 6 -9.16 4.13 0.82
CA VAL A 6 -8.42 2.89 0.97
C VAL A 6 -8.37 2.21 -0.39
N ARG A 7 -7.18 1.82 -0.86
CA ARG A 7 -7.05 0.95 -2.05
C ARG A 7 -7.59 -0.46 -1.78
N THR A 8 -8.36 -0.71 -0.71
CA THR A 8 -8.86 -2.05 -0.33
C THR A 8 -9.71 -2.70 -1.41
N HIS A 9 -10.35 -1.93 -2.29
CA HIS A 9 -11.17 -2.50 -3.34
C HIS A 9 -10.30 -3.11 -4.45
N LYS A 10 -10.53 -4.38 -4.78
CA LYS A 10 -9.83 -5.11 -5.84
C LYS A 10 -9.85 -4.39 -7.20
N ASP A 11 -10.88 -3.59 -7.46
CA ASP A 11 -11.00 -2.86 -8.72
C ASP A 11 -10.00 -1.70 -8.84
N ASN A 12 -9.40 -1.28 -7.72
CA ASN A 12 -8.27 -0.34 -7.67
C ASN A 12 -6.92 -1.02 -7.95
N PHE A 13 -6.93 -2.30 -8.34
CA PHE A 13 -5.74 -3.06 -8.68
C PHE A 13 -5.91 -3.75 -10.03
N ASN A 14 -4.87 -3.68 -10.84
CA ASN A 14 -4.89 -4.12 -12.21
C ASN A 14 -3.52 -4.56 -12.68
N VAL A 15 -3.42 -5.81 -13.14
CA VAL A 15 -2.17 -6.37 -13.63
C VAL A 15 -2.15 -6.52 -15.16
N GLY A 16 -3.21 -6.11 -15.87
CA GLY A 16 -3.28 -6.12 -17.33
C GLY A 16 -3.71 -7.47 -17.91
N GLU A 17 -4.65 -8.16 -17.27
CA GLU A 17 -5.03 -9.52 -17.66
C GLU A 17 -5.88 -9.54 -18.93
N GLN A 18 -6.63 -8.48 -19.19
CA GLN A 18 -7.51 -8.34 -20.35
C GLN A 18 -7.21 -7.07 -21.15
N PRO A 19 -7.56 -6.99 -22.45
CA PRO A 19 -7.38 -5.77 -23.23
C PRO A 19 -8.07 -4.53 -22.61
N ALA A 20 -9.24 -4.72 -21.98
CA ALA A 20 -9.95 -3.65 -21.29
C ALA A 20 -9.18 -3.08 -20.09
N ASP A 21 -8.29 -3.85 -19.48
CA ASP A 21 -7.45 -3.42 -18.37
C ASP A 21 -6.44 -2.34 -18.79
N GLN A 22 -6.16 -2.18 -20.08
CA GLN A 22 -5.32 -1.09 -20.57
C GLN A 22 -5.89 0.27 -20.14
N PHE A 23 -7.21 0.44 -20.16
CA PHE A 23 -7.87 1.73 -19.94
C PHE A 23 -8.53 1.85 -18.58
N ARG A 24 -8.34 0.86 -17.69
CA ARG A 24 -8.93 0.88 -16.35
C ARG A 24 -8.11 1.80 -15.44
N LEU A 25 -8.77 2.82 -14.88
CA LEU A 25 -8.18 3.83 -14.00
C LEU A 25 -8.02 3.32 -12.55
N SER A 26 -7.23 2.27 -12.40
CA SER A 26 -7.04 1.49 -11.18
C SER A 26 -5.60 1.55 -10.66
N ASP A 27 -4.92 2.68 -10.85
CA ASP A 27 -3.59 3.01 -10.33
C ASP A 27 -2.64 1.81 -10.10
N PRO A 28 -2.13 1.21 -11.19
CA PRO A 28 -1.29 0.04 -11.06
C PRO A 28 0.13 0.35 -10.55
N TYR A 29 0.58 1.61 -10.56
CA TYR A 29 1.89 2.00 -9.99
C TYR A 29 1.90 1.87 -8.45
N GLY A 30 0.81 2.25 -7.78
CA GLY A 30 0.67 2.08 -6.33
C GLY A 30 0.12 0.71 -5.89
N HIS A 31 0.25 -0.33 -6.73
CA HIS A 31 -0.13 -1.71 -6.41
C HIS A 31 0.82 -2.33 -5.36
N ASP A 32 0.63 -2.02 -4.07
CA ASP A 32 1.53 -2.45 -3.00
C ASP A 32 0.96 -3.49 -2.03
N SER A 33 -0.36 -3.49 -1.84
CA SER A 33 -1.08 -4.35 -0.90
C SER A 33 -2.58 -4.21 -1.11
N ASP A 34 -3.31 -5.30 -0.86
CA ASP A 34 -4.74 -5.39 -1.14
C ASP A 34 -5.58 -5.61 0.13
N GLY A 35 -6.89 -5.32 0.05
CA GLY A 35 -7.85 -5.60 1.11
C GLY A 35 -7.36 -5.24 2.52
N ASP A 36 -7.51 -6.18 3.46
CA ASP A 36 -7.10 -6.00 4.85
C ASP A 36 -5.56 -5.84 4.98
N ASN A 37 -4.75 -6.37 4.04
CA ASN A 37 -3.28 -6.19 4.06
C ASN A 37 -2.87 -4.73 3.89
N TYR A 38 -3.61 -3.97 3.08
CA TYR A 38 -3.37 -2.54 2.93
C TYR A 38 -3.52 -1.81 4.27
N ILE A 39 -4.55 -2.14 5.06
CA ILE A 39 -4.75 -1.55 6.40
C ILE A 39 -3.66 -2.04 7.36
N LEU A 40 -3.36 -3.35 7.35
CA LEU A 40 -2.35 -3.96 8.21
C LEU A 40 -0.98 -3.28 8.08
N ASN A 41 -0.59 -2.88 6.87
CA ASN A 41 0.67 -2.18 6.63
C ASN A 41 0.79 -0.89 7.45
N PHE A 42 -0.31 -0.24 7.81
CA PHE A 42 -0.30 0.98 8.59
C PHE A 42 -0.38 0.75 10.10
N LEU A 43 -0.55 -0.48 10.59
CA LEU A 43 -0.74 -0.72 12.01
C LEU A 43 0.56 -1.02 12.74
N GLN A 44 0.71 -0.36 13.88
CA GLN A 44 1.87 -0.53 14.74
C GLN A 44 2.03 -1.99 15.18
N GLY A 45 3.24 -2.53 15.06
CA GLY A 45 3.55 -3.92 15.43
C GLY A 45 3.44 -4.94 14.28
N TYR A 46 2.80 -4.60 13.16
CA TYR A 46 2.61 -5.54 12.04
C TYR A 46 3.95 -5.91 11.38
N TYR A 47 4.77 -4.92 11.03
CA TYR A 47 6.09 -5.16 10.42
C TYR A 47 7.18 -5.54 11.42
N TYR A 48 7.08 -5.11 12.69
CA TYR A 48 8.07 -5.42 13.72
C TYR A 48 8.27 -6.92 13.94
N ARG A 49 7.22 -7.72 13.76
CA ARG A 49 7.34 -9.19 13.83
C ARG A 49 8.27 -9.77 12.76
N THR A 50 8.48 -9.06 11.66
CA THR A 50 9.34 -9.48 10.53
C THR A 50 10.70 -8.77 10.50
N GLN A 51 10.91 -7.75 11.34
CA GLN A 51 12.07 -6.83 11.25
C GLN A 51 13.25 -7.17 12.15
N GLU A 52 13.29 -8.33 12.82
CA GLU A 52 14.50 -8.76 13.54
C GLU A 52 15.75 -8.89 12.63
N THR A 53 15.65 -8.77 11.30
CA THR A 53 16.75 -9.11 10.39
C THR A 53 16.91 -8.27 9.10
N LYS A 54 16.60 -6.97 9.04
CA LYS A 54 17.08 -6.16 7.90
C LYS A 54 17.65 -4.79 8.29
N PRO A 55 18.85 -4.43 7.80
CA PRO A 55 19.35 -3.07 7.95
C PRO A 55 18.39 -2.13 7.24
N THR A 56 17.74 -1.24 7.98
CA THR A 56 17.10 -0.06 7.40
C THR A 56 18.18 0.73 6.70
N LEU A 57 18.08 0.84 5.37
CA LEU A 57 18.89 1.80 4.63
C LEU A 57 18.87 3.15 5.32
N SER A 58 19.99 3.85 5.30
CA SER A 58 20.03 5.25 5.74
C SER A 58 18.97 6.05 4.98
N GLY A 59 18.02 6.65 5.69
CA GLY A 59 16.89 7.40 5.11
C GLY A 59 15.63 6.59 4.77
N ALA A 60 15.62 5.27 4.96
CA ALA A 60 14.39 4.48 4.91
C ALA A 60 13.55 4.71 6.19
N PRO A 61 12.22 4.84 6.06
CA PRO A 61 11.36 5.02 7.21
C PRO A 61 11.40 3.77 8.10
N PRO A 62 11.29 3.94 9.41
CA PRO A 62 11.39 2.85 10.38
C PRO A 62 10.30 1.78 10.24
N ARG A 63 9.19 2.07 9.54
CA ARG A 63 8.00 1.21 9.42
C ARG A 63 7.40 0.87 10.77
N ILE A 64 7.28 1.90 11.61
CA ILE A 64 6.67 1.77 12.95
C ILE A 64 5.20 1.43 12.83
N GLY A 65 4.52 2.02 11.85
CA GLY A 65 3.07 2.05 11.76
C GLY A 65 2.42 2.98 12.79
N TYR A 66 1.10 2.93 12.84
CA TYR A 66 0.25 3.83 13.60
C TYR A 66 -0.63 3.03 14.55
N ARG A 67 -0.99 3.63 15.69
CA ARG A 67 -1.83 2.97 16.71
C ARG A 67 -3.18 2.52 16.17
N TYR A 68 -3.73 3.28 15.23
CA TYR A 68 -4.99 2.98 14.59
C TYR A 68 -5.09 3.59 13.19
N VAL A 69 -5.94 2.96 12.39
CA VAL A 69 -6.37 3.41 11.07
C VAL A 69 -7.88 3.59 11.09
N GLU A 70 -8.38 4.69 10.56
CA GLU A 70 -9.82 4.87 10.30
C GLU A 70 -10.08 4.78 8.81
N ALA A 71 -11.09 3.98 8.42
CA ALA A 71 -11.37 3.68 7.03
C ALA A 71 -12.83 3.26 6.84
N VAL A 72 -13.39 3.58 5.68
CA VAL A 72 -14.68 3.03 5.24
C VAL A 72 -14.40 1.63 4.69
N ASP A 73 -15.08 0.61 5.22
CA ASP A 73 -14.98 -0.76 4.70
C ASP A 73 -15.79 -0.86 3.40
N PRO A 74 -15.18 -1.21 2.26
CA PRO A 74 -15.90 -1.31 0.99
C PRO A 74 -16.98 -2.40 0.98
N LYS A 75 -16.95 -3.36 1.91
CA LYS A 75 -17.90 -4.48 1.95
C LYS A 75 -19.29 -4.04 2.43
N ASP A 76 -19.35 -3.08 3.36
CA ASP A 76 -20.61 -2.63 3.97
C ASP A 76 -20.79 -1.09 3.94
N GLY A 77 -19.79 -0.35 3.47
CA GLY A 77 -19.80 1.11 3.39
C GLY A 77 -19.71 1.82 4.74
N LYS A 78 -19.45 1.10 5.84
CA LYS A 78 -19.41 1.67 7.19
C LYS A 78 -18.01 2.11 7.58
N LEU A 79 -17.95 3.11 8.46
CA LEU A 79 -16.71 3.62 9.01
C LEU A 79 -16.24 2.75 10.19
N TYR A 80 -15.01 2.28 10.11
CA TYR A 80 -14.37 1.49 11.17
C TYR A 80 -13.06 2.14 11.63
N ARG A 81 -12.76 1.92 12.91
CA ARG A 81 -11.41 2.02 13.45
C ARG A 81 -10.79 0.63 13.47
N PHE A 82 -9.66 0.51 12.80
CA PHE A 82 -8.81 -0.65 12.76
C PHE A 82 -7.65 -0.47 13.74
N THR A 83 -7.40 -1.49 14.56
CA THR A 83 -6.27 -1.52 15.50
C THR A 83 -5.54 -2.84 15.38
N GLY A 84 -4.26 -2.82 15.73
CA GLY A 84 -3.42 -4.01 15.77
C GLY A 84 -3.13 -4.44 17.20
N ARG A 85 -3.15 -5.75 17.45
CA ARG A 85 -2.57 -6.32 18.67
C ARG A 85 -1.77 -7.57 18.37
N VAL A 86 -0.78 -7.84 19.21
CA VAL A 86 -0.10 -9.14 19.23
C VAL A 86 -0.69 -9.95 20.36
N GLU A 87 -1.14 -11.16 20.05
CA GLU A 87 -1.63 -12.12 21.05
C GLU A 87 -0.85 -13.43 20.97
N GLU A 88 -0.84 -14.17 22.07
CA GLU A 88 -0.28 -15.52 22.17
C GLU A 88 -1.44 -16.52 22.33
N PRO A 89 -1.92 -17.16 21.24
CA PRO A 89 -3.13 -17.98 21.29
C PRO A 89 -3.10 -19.12 22.31
N TRP A 90 -1.90 -19.65 22.62
CA TRP A 90 -1.72 -20.68 23.64
C TRP A 90 -2.27 -20.28 25.03
N GLN A 91 -2.39 -18.98 25.32
CA GLN A 91 -2.95 -18.51 26.60
C GLN A 91 -4.42 -18.88 26.78
N PHE A 92 -5.20 -18.96 25.69
CA PHE A 92 -6.64 -19.27 25.71
C PHE A 92 -7.03 -20.53 24.91
N ASP A 93 -6.15 -21.03 24.04
CA ASP A 93 -6.35 -22.27 23.29
C ASP A 93 -5.06 -23.12 23.28
N LYS A 94 -5.07 -24.20 24.08
CA LYS A 94 -3.89 -25.08 24.29
C LYS A 94 -3.49 -25.92 23.07
N ARG A 95 -4.24 -25.85 21.96
CA ARG A 95 -3.85 -26.47 20.68
C ARG A 95 -2.70 -25.73 19.99
N TYR A 96 -2.50 -24.46 20.31
CA TYR A 96 -1.39 -23.68 19.76
C TYR A 96 -0.07 -23.98 20.49
N LEU A 97 1.05 -23.72 19.83
CA LEU A 97 2.37 -23.83 20.46
C LEU A 97 2.58 -22.71 21.48
N LYS A 98 3.11 -23.05 22.65
CA LYS A 98 3.52 -22.05 23.65
C LYS A 98 4.61 -21.15 23.06
N GLY A 99 4.48 -19.83 23.23
CA GLY A 99 5.36 -18.83 22.63
C GLY A 99 5.02 -18.45 21.18
N TYR A 100 4.08 -19.13 20.52
CA TYR A 100 3.59 -18.69 19.21
C TYR A 100 2.73 -17.43 19.39
N THR A 101 3.21 -16.32 18.85
CA THR A 101 2.44 -15.08 18.77
C THR A 101 1.72 -14.97 17.43
N ARG A 102 0.71 -14.11 17.33
CA ARG A 102 0.16 -13.67 16.04
C ARG A 102 -0.29 -12.23 16.11
N PHE A 103 -0.22 -11.54 14.98
CA PHE A 103 -0.82 -10.23 14.83
C PHE A 103 -2.29 -10.39 14.50
N VAL A 104 -3.15 -9.64 15.18
CA VAL A 104 -4.60 -9.64 14.97
C VAL A 104 -5.05 -8.24 14.58
N LEU A 105 -5.81 -8.18 13.50
CA LEU A 105 -6.53 -7.00 13.05
C LEU A 105 -7.89 -6.94 13.75
N ASP A 106 -8.04 -5.96 14.64
CA ASP A 106 -9.32 -5.63 15.23
C ASP A 106 -10.03 -4.56 14.40
N ARG A 107 -11.35 -4.68 14.30
CA ARG A 107 -12.23 -3.71 13.63
C ARG A 107 -13.35 -3.31 14.57
N ARG A 108 -13.55 -2.02 14.78
CA ARG A 108 -14.63 -1.46 15.61
C ARG A 108 -15.39 -0.39 14.83
N PRO A 109 -16.73 -0.49 14.70
CA PRO A 109 -17.51 0.56 14.03
C PRO A 109 -17.42 1.86 14.85
N ILE A 110 -17.35 2.98 14.15
CA ILE A 110 -17.34 4.33 14.72
C ILE A 110 -18.33 5.21 13.97
N GLU A 111 -18.96 6.14 14.66
CA GLU A 111 -19.93 7.08 14.07
C GLU A 111 -19.22 8.27 13.43
N GLU A 112 -18.19 8.78 14.11
CA GLU A 112 -17.43 9.95 13.69
C GLU A 112 -15.92 9.66 13.66
N ARG A 113 -15.22 10.39 12.80
CA ARG A 113 -13.77 10.28 12.63
C ARG A 113 -13.06 11.04 13.73
N SER A 114 -11.94 10.50 14.21
CA SER A 114 -11.08 11.20 15.17
C SER A 114 -9.65 11.41 14.69
N ALA A 115 -9.29 10.89 13.51
CA ALA A 115 -8.00 11.18 12.92
C ALA A 115 -8.00 12.54 12.21
N HIS A 116 -6.90 13.29 12.34
CA HIS A 116 -6.73 14.60 11.70
C HIS A 116 -6.11 14.53 10.30
N HIS A 117 -5.46 13.43 9.97
CA HIS A 117 -4.65 13.30 8.75
C HIS A 117 -5.15 12.14 7.90
N GLY A 118 -5.23 12.36 6.59
CA GLY A 118 -5.71 11.42 5.60
C GLY A 118 -4.65 11.00 4.59
N VAL A 119 -4.77 9.81 4.02
CA VAL A 119 -4.00 9.38 2.83
C VAL A 119 -4.96 9.13 1.68
N LYS A 120 -4.76 9.78 0.52
CA LYS A 120 -5.57 9.67 -0.69
C LYS A 120 -4.75 9.24 -1.89
N PHE A 121 -5.30 8.39 -2.75
CA PHE A 121 -4.72 8.07 -4.05
C PHE A 121 -5.62 8.51 -5.21
N GLU A 122 -4.99 8.68 -6.37
CA GLU A 122 -5.62 9.07 -7.62
C GLU A 122 -4.82 8.50 -8.81
N ASP A 123 -5.52 7.92 -9.77
CA ASP A 123 -4.96 7.59 -11.07
C ASP A 123 -4.90 8.87 -11.90
N ILE A 124 -3.70 9.29 -12.27
CA ILE A 124 -3.47 10.55 -12.99
C ILE A 124 -3.18 10.33 -14.48
N SER A 125 -3.38 9.10 -14.98
CA SER A 125 -3.21 8.83 -16.40
C SER A 125 -4.26 9.49 -17.28
N THR A 126 -3.78 10.00 -18.40
CA THR A 126 -4.58 10.39 -19.56
C THR A 126 -4.94 9.20 -20.44
N ARG A 127 -5.88 9.40 -21.37
CA ARG A 127 -6.25 8.37 -22.35
C ARG A 127 -5.08 8.03 -23.26
N GLU A 128 -4.38 9.06 -23.71
CA GLU A 128 -3.24 9.00 -24.62
C GLU A 128 -2.07 8.22 -24.01
N GLU A 129 -1.82 8.43 -22.71
CA GLU A 129 -0.85 7.64 -21.95
C GLU A 129 -1.24 6.16 -21.88
N ARG A 130 -2.52 5.86 -21.61
CA ARG A 130 -3.00 4.47 -21.56
C ARG A 130 -2.91 3.77 -22.92
N GLU A 131 -3.09 4.49 -24.02
CA GLU A 131 -2.87 3.96 -25.38
C GLU A 131 -1.43 3.47 -25.58
N HIS A 132 -0.46 4.08 -24.89
CA HIS A 132 0.95 3.70 -24.89
C HIS A 132 1.38 2.85 -23.69
N TRP A 133 0.42 2.28 -22.96
CA TRP A 133 0.66 1.49 -21.76
C TRP A 133 1.46 2.23 -20.69
N ILE A 134 1.14 3.51 -20.48
CA ILE A 134 1.69 4.35 -19.42
C ILE A 134 0.64 4.52 -18.32
N ALA A 135 1.00 4.20 -17.09
CA ALA A 135 0.16 4.36 -15.91
C ALA A 135 0.78 5.38 -14.93
N GLY A 136 -0.04 6.34 -14.47
CA GLY A 136 0.35 7.40 -13.55
C GLY A 136 -0.42 7.30 -12.23
N SER A 137 0.26 7.63 -11.14
CA SER A 137 -0.26 7.60 -9.78
C SER A 137 0.07 8.88 -9.03
N SER A 138 -0.91 9.38 -8.28
CA SER A 138 -0.70 10.36 -7.22
C SER A 138 -1.11 9.77 -5.87
N LEU A 139 -0.23 9.87 -4.88
CA LEU A 139 -0.47 9.53 -3.48
C LEU A 139 -0.25 10.78 -2.63
N LYS A 140 -1.30 11.23 -1.93
CA LYS A 140 -1.32 12.46 -1.14
C LYS A 140 -1.54 12.13 0.34
N VAL A 141 -0.79 12.79 1.21
CA VAL A 141 -1.12 12.93 2.63
C VAL A 141 -1.76 14.30 2.81
N ILE A 142 -2.94 14.34 3.42
CA ILE A 142 -3.73 15.55 3.59
C ILE A 142 -4.06 15.80 5.05
N ASP A 143 -4.13 17.06 5.43
CA ASP A 143 -4.81 17.49 6.65
C ASP A 143 -6.32 17.53 6.38
N LEU A 144 -7.12 16.92 7.25
CA LEU A 144 -8.57 16.75 7.03
C LEU A 144 -9.38 17.96 7.47
N GLU A 145 -8.83 18.79 8.36
CA GLU A 145 -9.51 19.98 8.86
C GLU A 145 -9.42 21.11 7.85
N SER A 146 -8.21 21.38 7.36
CA SER A 146 -7.92 22.42 6.38
C SER A 146 -8.04 21.95 4.93
N GLY A 147 -7.97 20.64 4.68
CA GLY A 147 -7.88 20.08 3.32
C GLY A 147 -6.50 20.25 2.67
N GLN A 148 -5.49 20.76 3.41
CA GLN A 148 -4.16 21.01 2.88
C GLN A 148 -3.42 19.71 2.52
N VAL A 149 -2.72 19.70 1.38
CA VAL A 149 -1.79 18.62 1.03
C VAL A 149 -0.49 18.82 1.79
N LEU A 150 -0.17 17.88 2.67
CA LEU A 150 1.05 17.86 3.49
C LEU A 150 2.23 17.21 2.75
N GLY A 151 1.92 16.33 1.80
CA GLY A 151 2.91 15.74 0.91
C GLY A 151 2.22 15.01 -0.24
N GLU A 152 2.83 15.04 -1.41
CA GLU A 152 2.38 14.33 -2.60
C GLU A 152 3.54 13.54 -3.21
N ARG A 153 3.26 12.31 -3.62
CA ARG A 153 4.15 11.49 -4.42
C ARG A 153 3.48 11.19 -5.75
N LEU A 154 4.15 11.60 -6.81
CA LEU A 154 3.81 11.24 -8.18
C LEU A 154 4.69 10.07 -8.63
N GLY A 155 4.12 9.19 -9.42
CA GLY A 155 4.88 8.12 -10.04
C GLY A 155 4.23 7.62 -11.32
N TYR A 156 5.06 7.25 -12.27
CA TYR A 156 4.64 6.72 -13.57
C TYR A 156 5.36 5.40 -13.83
N MET A 157 4.73 4.54 -14.61
CA MET A 157 5.36 3.34 -15.15
C MET A 157 4.85 3.05 -16.56
N VAL A 158 5.68 2.37 -17.34
CA VAL A 158 5.36 2.00 -18.72
C VAL A 158 5.62 0.52 -18.99
N ASP A 159 4.70 -0.17 -19.65
CA ASP A 159 5.00 -1.49 -20.20
C ASP A 159 5.72 -1.33 -21.55
N TRP A 160 7.03 -1.54 -21.56
CA TRP A 160 7.87 -1.45 -22.76
C TRP A 160 7.41 -2.39 -23.89
N ALA A 161 6.70 -3.47 -23.54
CA ALA A 161 6.19 -4.45 -24.48
C ALA A 161 4.73 -4.18 -24.92
N GLN A 162 4.20 -3.00 -24.60
CA GLN A 162 2.94 -2.46 -25.12
C GLN A 162 1.75 -3.40 -24.95
N GLY A 163 1.59 -3.99 -23.76
CA GLY A 163 0.47 -4.85 -23.42
C GLY A 163 0.67 -6.33 -23.75
N SER A 164 1.85 -6.71 -24.25
CA SER A 164 2.11 -8.10 -24.62
C SER A 164 2.02 -9.03 -23.41
N ARG A 165 1.12 -10.01 -23.53
CA ARG A 165 0.94 -11.09 -22.54
C ARG A 165 1.71 -12.37 -22.91
N ALA A 166 2.59 -12.30 -23.91
CA ALA A 166 3.38 -13.44 -24.34
C ALA A 166 4.28 -13.95 -23.20
N GLY A 167 4.46 -15.27 -23.11
CA GLY A 167 5.26 -15.89 -22.05
C GLY A 167 4.69 -15.71 -20.64
N ALA A 168 3.36 -15.62 -20.50
CA ALA A 168 2.67 -15.40 -19.23
C ALA A 168 3.03 -14.07 -18.54
N ARG A 169 3.41 -13.05 -19.31
CA ARG A 169 3.62 -11.69 -18.79
C ARG A 169 2.30 -11.02 -18.44
N SER A 170 2.33 -10.28 -17.33
CA SER A 170 1.27 -9.36 -16.91
C SER A 170 1.77 -7.92 -17.13
N PRO A 171 1.26 -7.19 -18.13
CA PRO A 171 1.83 -5.90 -18.57
C PRO A 171 2.06 -4.90 -17.45
N TRP A 172 1.06 -4.65 -16.60
CA TRP A 172 1.19 -3.66 -15.53
C TRP A 172 2.12 -4.10 -14.39
N LEU A 173 2.30 -5.40 -14.22
CA LEU A 173 3.26 -5.95 -13.25
C LEU A 173 4.70 -5.81 -13.76
N PHE A 174 4.95 -6.03 -15.06
CA PHE A 174 6.27 -5.82 -15.65
C PHE A 174 6.58 -4.34 -15.94
N ALA A 175 5.57 -3.48 -16.03
CA ALA A 175 5.76 -2.03 -16.12
C ALA A 175 6.55 -1.47 -14.92
N ALA A 176 6.50 -2.14 -13.76
CA ALA A 176 7.26 -1.76 -12.58
C ALA A 176 8.77 -1.67 -12.81
N ASP A 177 9.33 -2.45 -13.76
CA ASP A 177 10.75 -2.39 -14.13
C ASP A 177 11.12 -1.07 -14.84
N ASN A 178 10.12 -0.36 -15.38
CA ASN A 178 10.25 0.92 -16.08
C ASN A 178 9.44 1.99 -15.35
N ALA A 179 9.56 2.03 -14.04
CA ALA A 179 8.86 2.96 -13.16
C ALA A 179 9.76 4.12 -12.73
N CYS A 180 9.18 5.31 -12.62
CA CYS A 180 9.81 6.49 -12.06
C CYS A 180 8.87 7.19 -11.05
N PRO A 181 9.28 7.40 -9.79
CA PRO A 181 10.48 6.86 -9.16
C PRO A 181 10.53 5.33 -9.17
N SER A 182 11.74 4.76 -9.16
CA SER A 182 11.96 3.31 -9.08
C SER A 182 11.55 2.74 -7.73
N PHE A 183 11.07 1.49 -7.72
CA PHE A 183 10.65 0.80 -6.48
C PHE A 183 11.81 0.20 -5.69
N ASP A 184 13.01 0.12 -6.29
CA ASP A 184 14.20 -0.40 -5.65
C ASP A 184 14.71 0.48 -4.49
N ARG A 185 14.22 1.72 -4.37
CA ARG A 185 14.58 2.68 -3.30
C ARG A 185 16.11 2.88 -3.19
N GLY A 186 16.83 2.75 -4.31
CA GLY A 186 18.29 2.81 -4.33
C GLY A 186 19.00 1.61 -3.70
N LEU A 187 18.27 0.53 -3.39
CA LEU A 187 18.87 -0.77 -3.14
C LEU A 187 19.30 -1.36 -4.47
N ALA A 188 20.50 -1.94 -4.52
CA ALA A 188 20.74 -2.97 -5.52
C ALA A 188 19.76 -4.12 -5.22
N LEU A 189 18.65 -4.19 -5.97
CA LEU A 189 17.85 -5.41 -6.01
C LEU A 189 18.83 -6.55 -6.27
N ARG A 190 18.83 -7.57 -5.40
CA ARG A 190 19.64 -8.78 -5.66
C ARG A 190 19.28 -9.23 -7.08
N GLY A 191 20.28 -9.42 -7.94
CA GLY A 191 20.11 -9.51 -9.39
C GLY A 191 18.91 -10.35 -9.87
N SER A 192 18.39 -10.03 -11.06
CA SER A 192 17.23 -10.65 -11.72
C SER A 192 15.87 -10.51 -11.01
N GLN A 193 15.77 -9.92 -9.82
CA GLN A 193 14.45 -9.71 -9.18
C GLN A 193 13.69 -8.59 -9.91
N PRO A 194 12.47 -8.85 -10.40
CA PRO A 194 11.64 -7.82 -11.00
C PRO A 194 11.27 -6.73 -9.98
N ALA A 195 11.15 -5.49 -10.42
CA ALA A 195 10.88 -4.34 -9.58
C ALA A 195 9.50 -4.38 -8.89
N PHE A 196 8.52 -5.12 -9.43
CA PHE A 196 7.22 -5.31 -8.77
C PHE A 196 7.35 -5.97 -7.40
N SER A 197 8.39 -6.79 -7.18
CA SER A 197 8.67 -7.41 -5.87
C SER A 197 9.01 -6.38 -4.79
N ALA A 198 9.42 -5.18 -5.19
CA ALA A 198 9.78 -4.09 -4.31
C ALA A 198 8.63 -3.08 -4.07
N GLN A 199 7.49 -3.22 -4.78
CA GLN A 199 6.34 -2.32 -4.60
C GLN A 199 5.72 -2.43 -3.20
N THR A 200 5.82 -3.59 -2.54
CA THR A 200 5.23 -3.83 -1.22
C THR A 200 5.65 -2.78 -0.19
N GLY A 201 4.65 -2.22 0.50
CA GLY A 201 4.82 -1.25 1.59
C GLY A 201 5.27 0.14 1.14
N GLN A 202 5.31 0.45 -0.16
CA GLN A 202 5.68 1.78 -0.66
C GLN A 202 4.77 2.90 -0.12
N THR A 203 3.47 2.59 0.10
CA THR A 203 2.52 3.59 0.61
C THR A 203 2.86 3.96 2.05
N LEU A 204 3.11 2.96 2.91
CA LEU A 204 3.58 3.22 4.27
C LEU A 204 4.89 4.03 4.25
N ASP A 205 5.84 3.64 3.39
CA ASP A 205 7.15 4.29 3.35
C ASP A 205 7.02 5.79 3.03
N PHE A 206 6.15 6.15 2.09
CA PHE A 206 5.86 7.55 1.79
C PHE A 206 5.15 8.24 2.95
N VAL A 207 4.11 7.61 3.50
CA VAL A 207 3.27 8.21 4.54
C VAL A 207 4.07 8.46 5.81
N GLU A 208 4.96 7.56 6.24
CA GLU A 208 5.83 7.77 7.41
C GLU A 208 6.89 8.87 7.22
N LYS A 209 7.32 9.13 5.98
CA LYS A 209 8.22 10.26 5.70
C LYS A 209 7.53 11.60 5.90
N VAL A 210 6.24 11.69 5.55
CA VAL A 210 5.44 12.92 5.68
C VAL A 210 4.88 13.06 7.10
N LEU A 211 4.27 11.99 7.60
CA LEU A 211 3.60 11.93 8.89
C LEU A 211 4.38 10.98 9.82
N LYS A 212 5.19 11.52 10.71
CA LYS A 212 5.98 10.65 11.61
C LYS A 212 5.07 9.96 12.62
N PRO A 213 5.14 8.62 12.76
CA PRO A 213 4.41 7.92 13.81
C PRO A 213 4.96 8.32 15.19
N ILE A 214 4.07 8.37 16.18
CA ILE A 214 4.44 8.65 17.57
C ILE A 214 5.19 7.43 18.11
N GLN A 215 6.43 7.65 18.58
CA GLN A 215 7.25 6.63 19.24
C GLN A 215 6.77 6.36 20.67
#